data_AF-A0A5F1ZUD4-F1
#
_entry.id   AF-A0A5F1ZUD4-F1
#
_cell.length_a   1.000
_cell.length_b   1.000
_cell.length_c   1.000
_cell.angle_alpha   90.00
_cell.angle_beta   90.00
_cell.angle_gamma   90.00
#
_symmetry.space_group_name_H-M   'P 1'
#
loop_
_entity.id
_entity.type
_entity.pdbx_description
1 polymer ?
#
loop_
_entity_poly.entity_id
_entity_poly.type
_entity_poly.pdbx_seq_one_letter_code
_entity_poly.pdbx_strand_id
1 'polypeptide(L)'
;MLFSRKKLVPLPLGGGMLLSSLLLFFPNILFSQSPPIYAKVLCVGATEGCECRISENQTIRIFHGEAVVLEEFAQNADTWKIRNSSKKSCAYPRKQLKPLAYQSGFRPMQTSRDHSPKSLYHLLQQEDVDALGNVETQSLGAYYPTYYHLALEEAFPGTEIPAYSTSGKEIGRASATFLEQVRWEGSGIAKDGKKYHFAGEGKYELYDLEWGWGAGYNYQVYPYRTLAISFKDLCEKLRSKISSCSKSKVIGALAYIPKIKEKRIRMPDGKHHDGYFCLNDTGSPLYIRDDRMDIFVGIHGGGSPYQPSELSRNIFLDAGINPLYPSDWRLYTSEKERFWCPKDKLPRNPHSPIEGECKLDYHAIAPEKGMEMRIFFRKDGSLIRCKP
;
A
#
# COMPACT_ATOMS: atom_id res chain seq x y z
N MET A 1 -33.78 -11.29 -61.26
CA MET A 1 -33.82 -12.15 -62.46
C MET A 1 -32.43 -12.16 -63.10
N LEU A 2 -31.97 -13.37 -63.48
CA LEU A 2 -30.87 -13.68 -64.42
C LEU A 2 -29.40 -13.44 -64.01
N PHE A 3 -28.80 -14.56 -63.56
CA PHE A 3 -27.46 -15.07 -63.87
C PHE A 3 -26.78 -14.52 -65.14
N SER A 4 -25.45 -14.35 -65.13
CA SER A 4 -24.49 -15.28 -65.79
C SER A 4 -23.01 -14.85 -65.75
N ARG A 5 -22.15 -15.82 -65.39
CA ARG A 5 -20.85 -16.20 -65.99
C ARG A 5 -19.68 -15.19 -66.02
N LYS A 6 -18.65 -15.44 -65.20
CA LYS A 6 -17.41 -16.21 -65.51
C LYS A 6 -16.43 -15.50 -66.46
N LYS A 7 -15.22 -15.21 -65.95
CA LYS A 7 -13.96 -15.56 -66.63
C LYS A 7 -12.86 -15.84 -65.60
N LEU A 8 -12.46 -17.10 -65.59
CA LEU A 8 -11.27 -17.67 -64.95
C LEU A 8 -10.03 -17.30 -65.80
N VAL A 9 -8.91 -17.03 -65.14
CA VAL A 9 -7.57 -17.03 -65.75
C VAL A 9 -6.86 -18.30 -65.26
N PRO A 10 -6.23 -19.10 -66.15
CA PRO A 10 -5.65 -20.38 -65.79
C PRO A 10 -4.20 -20.20 -65.31
N LEU A 11 -3.78 -21.02 -64.33
CA LEU A 11 -2.38 -21.35 -64.10
C LEU A 11 -2.24 -22.87 -64.08
N PRO A 12 -1.14 -23.41 -64.65
CA PRO A 12 -1.09 -24.77 -65.14
C PRO A 12 -0.75 -25.76 -64.02
N LEU A 13 -1.48 -26.88 -64.02
CA LEU A 13 -1.06 -28.13 -63.42
C LEU A 13 -0.08 -28.83 -64.38
N GLY A 14 1.14 -29.05 -63.91
CA GLY A 14 2.04 -30.09 -64.42
C GLY A 14 2.77 -30.67 -63.22
N GLY A 15 2.36 -31.85 -62.76
CA GLY A 15 3.18 -33.07 -62.73
C GLY A 15 4.37 -32.93 -61.79
N GLY A 16 4.33 -33.36 -60.53
CA GLY A 16 4.01 -34.72 -60.11
C GLY A 16 5.31 -35.40 -59.69
N MET A 17 5.58 -35.48 -58.40
CA MET A 17 6.35 -36.55 -57.77
C MET A 17 6.13 -36.52 -56.26
N LEU A 18 5.77 -37.69 -55.72
CA LEU A 18 5.83 -37.99 -54.30
C LEU A 18 7.24 -37.70 -53.77
N LEU A 19 7.32 -36.88 -52.73
CA LEU A 19 8.27 -37.10 -51.65
C LEU A 19 7.57 -36.82 -50.33
N SER A 20 6.90 -37.87 -49.85
CA SER A 20 6.75 -38.12 -48.43
C SER A 20 8.11 -37.99 -47.73
N SER A 21 8.09 -37.49 -46.50
CA SER A 21 9.22 -37.44 -45.55
C SER A 21 10.04 -36.15 -45.59
N LEU A 22 9.57 -35.11 -44.88
CA LEU A 22 10.27 -34.50 -43.75
C LEU A 22 9.38 -33.36 -43.23
N LEU A 23 8.24 -33.72 -42.63
CA LEU A 23 7.70 -32.93 -41.52
C LEU A 23 8.76 -33.03 -40.43
N LEU A 24 9.69 -32.08 -40.41
CA LEU A 24 10.50 -31.79 -39.25
C LEU A 24 9.53 -31.37 -38.15
N PHE A 25 9.13 -32.37 -37.39
CA PHE A 25 8.65 -32.26 -36.03
C PHE A 25 9.70 -31.47 -35.23
N PHE A 26 9.66 -30.15 -35.29
CA PHE A 26 9.99 -29.38 -34.12
C PHE A 26 8.77 -29.48 -33.21
N PRO A 27 8.84 -30.18 -32.07
CA PRO A 27 7.89 -29.88 -31.03
C PRO A 27 8.24 -28.46 -30.61
N ASN A 28 7.47 -27.48 -31.07
CA ASN A 28 7.27 -26.29 -30.26
C ASN A 28 6.60 -26.81 -28.99
N ILE A 29 7.41 -27.30 -28.06
CA ILE A 29 7.07 -27.40 -26.65
C ILE A 29 6.84 -25.93 -26.27
N LEU A 30 5.63 -25.46 -26.53
CA LEU A 30 5.06 -24.33 -25.82
C LEU A 30 5.02 -24.80 -24.37
N PHE A 31 6.12 -24.57 -23.66
CA PHE A 31 6.09 -24.51 -22.22
C PHE A 31 5.05 -23.42 -21.92
N SER A 32 3.83 -23.86 -21.61
CA SER A 32 2.81 -23.03 -21.01
C SER A 32 3.34 -22.60 -19.66
N GLN A 33 4.18 -21.56 -19.65
CA GLN A 33 4.55 -20.90 -18.42
C GLN A 33 3.25 -20.31 -17.86
N SER A 34 2.81 -20.85 -16.74
CA SER A 34 1.70 -20.29 -15.97
C SER A 34 1.94 -18.78 -15.82
N PRO A 35 0.95 -17.93 -16.13
CA PRO A 35 1.14 -16.50 -16.05
C PRO A 35 1.55 -16.11 -14.62
N PRO A 36 2.39 -15.08 -14.46
CA PRO A 36 2.82 -14.62 -13.15
C PRO A 36 1.62 -14.28 -12.26
N ILE A 37 1.65 -14.73 -11.01
CA ILE A 37 0.62 -14.40 -10.02
C ILE A 37 1.07 -13.17 -9.24
N TYR A 38 0.30 -12.08 -9.34
CA TYR A 38 0.49 -10.88 -8.54
C TYR A 38 -0.30 -11.00 -7.24
N ALA A 39 0.40 -10.97 -6.12
CA ALA A 39 -0.20 -11.19 -4.81
C ALA A 39 0.54 -10.42 -3.73
N LYS A 40 -0.13 -10.18 -2.60
CA LYS A 40 0.59 -10.01 -1.34
C LYS A 40 0.89 -11.38 -0.76
N VAL A 41 1.98 -11.55 -0.02
CA VAL A 41 2.31 -12.85 0.57
C VAL A 41 2.25 -12.87 2.08
N LEU A 42 1.85 -14.01 2.62
CA LEU A 42 1.96 -14.37 4.03
C LEU A 42 2.87 -15.60 4.14
N CYS A 43 3.83 -15.54 5.05
CA CYS A 43 4.84 -16.58 5.27
C CYS A 43 4.41 -17.45 6.46
N VAL A 44 3.87 -18.63 6.18
CA VAL A 44 3.28 -19.50 7.19
C VAL A 44 4.37 -19.97 8.16
N GLY A 45 4.16 -19.75 9.46
CA GLY A 45 5.11 -20.13 10.51
C GLY A 45 6.24 -19.13 10.75
N ALA A 46 6.30 -18.02 10.02
CA ALA A 46 7.25 -16.94 10.27
C ALA A 46 6.53 -15.70 10.82
N THR A 47 7.07 -15.08 11.87
CA THR A 47 6.48 -13.87 12.48
C THR A 47 6.88 -12.59 11.75
N GLU A 48 8.04 -12.59 11.09
CA GLU A 48 8.67 -11.37 10.55
C GLU A 48 8.70 -11.31 9.01
N GLY A 49 8.28 -12.37 8.30
CA GLY A 49 8.28 -12.47 6.83
C GLY A 49 9.00 -13.72 6.31
N CYS A 50 9.17 -13.82 5.00
CA CYS A 50 9.73 -14.98 4.31
C CYS A 50 11.23 -14.78 4.13
N GLU A 51 12.06 -15.54 4.84
CA GLU A 51 13.51 -15.56 4.60
C GLU A 51 13.82 -16.40 3.36
N CYS A 52 14.29 -15.76 2.29
CA CYS A 52 14.34 -16.32 0.96
C CYS A 52 15.75 -16.25 0.38
N ARG A 53 16.33 -17.40 0.04
CA ARG A 53 17.70 -17.51 -0.48
C ARG A 53 17.75 -17.17 -1.97
N ILE A 54 18.59 -16.19 -2.33
CA ILE A 54 18.92 -15.82 -3.71
C ILE A 54 20.16 -16.60 -4.17
N SER A 55 21.15 -16.74 -3.30
CA SER A 55 22.39 -17.51 -3.53
C SER A 55 22.92 -18.07 -2.21
N GLU A 56 23.99 -18.86 -2.24
CA GLU A 56 24.59 -19.48 -1.05
C GLU A 56 24.93 -18.46 0.05
N ASN A 57 25.28 -17.23 -0.33
CA ASN A 57 25.69 -16.15 0.59
C ASN A 57 24.71 -14.97 0.64
N GLN A 58 23.55 -15.07 0.00
CA GLN A 58 22.59 -13.96 -0.08
C GLN A 58 21.17 -14.41 0.21
N THR A 59 20.61 -13.94 1.32
CA THR A 59 19.20 -14.02 1.69
C THR A 59 18.52 -12.66 1.58
N ILE A 60 17.25 -12.67 1.18
CA ILE A 60 16.35 -11.53 1.29
C ILE A 60 15.16 -11.91 2.14
N ARG A 61 14.60 -10.96 2.88
CA ARG A 61 13.33 -11.16 3.57
C ARG A 61 12.21 -10.45 2.81
N ILE A 62 11.14 -11.17 2.52
CA ILE A 62 9.91 -10.60 1.95
C ILE A 62 8.93 -10.43 3.10
N PHE A 63 8.47 -9.21 3.37
CA PHE A 63 7.59 -8.97 4.51
C PHE A 63 6.20 -9.52 4.26
N HIS A 64 5.51 -9.89 5.33
CA HIS A 64 4.09 -10.21 5.23
C HIS A 64 3.30 -9.01 4.70
N GLY A 65 2.38 -9.25 3.79
CA GLY A 65 1.63 -8.20 3.12
C GLY A 65 2.42 -7.47 2.02
N GLU A 66 3.71 -7.78 1.83
CA GLU A 66 4.48 -7.24 0.70
C GLU A 66 3.94 -7.82 -0.60
N ALA A 67 3.74 -6.93 -1.57
CA ALA A 67 3.36 -7.34 -2.91
C ALA A 67 4.55 -7.93 -3.64
N VAL A 68 4.32 -9.06 -4.32
CA VAL A 68 5.33 -9.80 -5.04
C VAL A 68 4.76 -10.37 -6.34
N VAL A 69 5.67 -10.79 -7.22
CA VAL A 69 5.31 -11.64 -8.35
C VAL A 69 5.73 -13.07 -8.04
N LEU A 70 4.80 -14.00 -8.14
CA LEU A 70 5.04 -15.42 -7.96
C LEU A 70 5.08 -16.09 -9.34
N GLU A 71 6.19 -16.75 -9.63
CA GLU A 71 6.41 -17.52 -10.85
C GLU A 71 6.68 -18.98 -10.43
N GLU A 72 6.16 -19.95 -11.18
CA GLU A 72 6.49 -21.36 -10.93
C GLU A 72 7.98 -21.58 -11.26
N PHE A 73 8.72 -22.19 -10.32
CA PHE A 73 10.11 -22.53 -10.56
C PHE A 73 10.15 -23.75 -11.48
N ALA A 74 10.64 -23.59 -12.72
CA ALA A 74 10.53 -24.59 -13.79
C ALA A 74 11.14 -25.97 -13.47
N GLN A 75 11.89 -26.09 -12.36
CA GLN A 75 12.57 -27.31 -11.95
C GLN A 75 12.02 -27.95 -10.66
N ASN A 76 11.06 -27.33 -9.94
CA ASN A 76 10.56 -27.88 -8.68
C ASN A 76 9.14 -27.41 -8.34
N ALA A 77 8.18 -28.35 -8.29
CA ALA A 77 6.76 -28.04 -8.01
C ALA A 77 6.50 -27.62 -6.54
N ASP A 78 7.45 -27.91 -5.64
CA ASP A 78 7.36 -27.61 -4.21
C ASP A 78 7.87 -26.21 -3.83
N THR A 79 8.44 -25.45 -4.78
CA THR A 79 8.91 -24.09 -4.55
C THR A 79 8.32 -23.10 -5.55
N TRP A 80 8.12 -21.87 -5.08
CA TRP A 80 7.80 -20.74 -5.94
C TRP A 80 9.00 -19.82 -6.06
N LYS A 81 9.19 -19.27 -7.26
CA LYS A 81 10.05 -18.12 -7.45
C LYS A 81 9.29 -16.88 -7.00
N ILE A 82 9.74 -16.25 -5.93
CA ILE A 82 9.20 -14.98 -5.48
C ILE A 82 10.08 -13.86 -5.99
N ARG A 83 9.50 -12.86 -6.68
CA ARG A 83 10.19 -11.66 -7.15
C ARG A 83 9.73 -10.42 -6.41
N ASN A 84 10.70 -9.72 -5.82
CA ASN A 84 10.52 -8.43 -5.15
C ASN A 84 10.89 -7.22 -6.09
N SER A 85 10.87 -5.98 -5.59
CA SER A 85 10.64 -4.69 -6.33
C SER A 85 11.95 -4.21 -6.87
N SER A 86 13.00 -4.59 -6.14
CA SER A 86 14.37 -4.62 -6.59
C SER A 86 14.62 -5.67 -7.68
N LYS A 87 13.59 -6.34 -8.22
CA LYS A 87 13.65 -7.42 -9.21
C LYS A 87 14.49 -8.62 -8.77
N LYS A 88 14.80 -8.73 -7.47
CA LYS A 88 15.49 -9.89 -6.93
C LYS A 88 14.50 -11.04 -6.86
N SER A 89 14.94 -12.22 -7.28
CA SER A 89 14.13 -13.43 -7.23
C SER A 89 14.79 -14.49 -6.38
N CYS A 90 13.99 -15.23 -5.63
CA CYS A 90 14.45 -16.30 -4.77
C CYS A 90 13.45 -17.45 -4.82
N ALA A 91 13.92 -18.67 -4.53
CA ALA A 91 13.05 -19.83 -4.39
C ALA A 91 12.57 -19.94 -2.94
N TYR A 92 11.27 -20.11 -2.73
CA TYR A 92 10.67 -20.28 -1.41
C TYR A 92 9.71 -21.47 -1.38
N PRO A 93 9.66 -22.25 -0.29
CA PRO A 93 8.77 -23.40 -0.19
C PRO A 93 7.30 -22.99 -0.33
N ARG A 94 6.60 -23.58 -1.31
CA ARG A 94 5.19 -23.29 -1.61
C ARG A 94 4.28 -23.55 -0.40
N LYS A 95 4.57 -24.62 0.37
CA LYS A 95 3.80 -24.98 1.58
C LYS A 95 3.93 -23.95 2.71
N GLN A 96 4.96 -23.11 2.69
CA GLN A 96 5.20 -22.05 3.66
C GLN A 96 4.79 -20.67 3.13
N LEU A 97 4.23 -20.58 1.92
CA LEU A 97 3.78 -19.34 1.32
C LEU A 97 2.29 -19.38 1.03
N LYS A 98 1.54 -18.45 1.62
CA LYS A 98 0.14 -18.22 1.30
C LYS A 98 0.03 -16.95 0.46
N PRO A 99 -0.26 -17.04 -0.85
CA PRO A 99 -0.51 -15.86 -1.65
C PRO A 99 -1.90 -15.31 -1.36
N LEU A 100 -1.99 -13.99 -1.29
CA LEU A 100 -3.21 -13.23 -1.23
C LEU A 100 -3.34 -12.52 -2.58
N ALA A 101 -3.83 -13.27 -3.55
CA ALA A 101 -3.95 -12.82 -4.94
C ALA A 101 -5.19 -11.95 -5.13
N TYR A 102 -5.09 -11.03 -6.08
CA TYR A 102 -6.22 -10.20 -6.49
C TYR A 102 -7.10 -10.94 -7.50
N GLN A 103 -8.40 -10.61 -7.55
CA GLN A 103 -9.28 -11.03 -8.62
C GLN A 103 -8.79 -10.46 -9.96
N SER A 104 -8.70 -11.33 -10.97
CA SER A 104 -8.35 -10.91 -12.33
C SER A 104 -9.33 -9.85 -12.84
N GLY A 105 -8.80 -8.75 -13.38
CA GLY A 105 -9.59 -7.65 -13.93
C GLY A 105 -10.21 -6.69 -12.89
N PHE A 106 -9.99 -6.90 -11.59
CA PHE A 106 -10.39 -5.92 -10.56
C PHE A 106 -9.70 -4.57 -10.80
N ARG A 107 -10.43 -3.46 -10.66
CA ARG A 107 -9.92 -2.09 -10.91
C ARG A 107 -10.41 -1.12 -9.83
N PRO A 108 -9.63 -0.91 -8.75
CA PRO A 108 -10.06 -0.09 -7.62
C PRO A 108 -10.42 1.36 -7.99
N MET A 109 -9.82 1.92 -9.05
CA MET A 109 -10.12 3.29 -9.51
C MET A 109 -11.47 3.45 -10.23
N GLN A 110 -12.17 2.38 -10.60
CA GLN A 110 -13.44 2.44 -11.36
C GLN A 110 -14.70 2.34 -10.46
N THR A 111 -14.57 2.77 -9.21
CA THR A 111 -15.63 2.73 -8.21
C THR A 111 -16.56 3.95 -8.27
N SER A 112 -17.81 3.77 -7.84
CA SER A 112 -18.80 4.83 -7.67
C SER A 112 -18.73 5.55 -6.32
N ARG A 113 -17.84 5.12 -5.41
CA ARG A 113 -17.66 5.77 -4.10
C ARG A 113 -16.97 7.12 -4.27
N ASP A 114 -17.32 8.08 -3.43
CA ASP A 114 -16.75 9.43 -3.48
C ASP A 114 -15.44 9.54 -2.70
N HIS A 115 -14.32 9.51 -3.42
CA HIS A 115 -12.98 9.69 -2.83
C HIS A 115 -12.56 11.15 -2.72
N SER A 116 -13.49 12.10 -2.93
CA SER A 116 -13.18 13.51 -2.79
C SER A 116 -12.79 13.82 -1.35
N PRO A 117 -11.69 14.55 -1.13
CA PRO A 117 -11.24 14.87 0.20
C PRO A 117 -12.28 15.78 0.85
N LYS A 118 -12.75 15.43 2.05
CA LYS A 118 -13.69 16.28 2.79
C LYS A 118 -13.09 17.68 2.99
N SER A 119 -13.95 18.70 3.04
CA SER A 119 -13.50 20.09 3.19
C SER A 119 -12.89 20.36 4.59
N LEU A 120 -12.11 21.43 4.74
CA LEU A 120 -11.63 21.84 6.07
C LEU A 120 -12.78 22.16 7.04
N TYR A 121 -13.89 22.73 6.57
CA TYR A 121 -15.08 22.98 7.39
C TYR A 121 -15.74 21.69 7.90
N HIS A 122 -15.63 20.59 7.14
CA HIS A 122 -16.02 19.27 7.60
C HIS A 122 -15.07 18.78 8.70
N LEU A 123 -13.77 18.91 8.47
CA LEU A 123 -12.74 18.35 9.34
C LEU A 123 -12.51 19.15 10.63
N LEU A 124 -12.71 20.46 10.66
CA LEU A 124 -12.31 21.34 11.75
C LEU A 124 -13.48 22.14 12.32
N GLN A 125 -13.34 22.64 13.55
CA GLN A 125 -14.28 23.63 14.09
C GLN A 125 -14.20 24.93 13.29
N GLN A 126 -15.31 25.65 13.17
CA GLN A 126 -15.39 26.88 12.37
C GLN A 126 -14.31 27.89 12.80
N GLU A 127 -14.17 28.10 14.10
CA GLU A 127 -13.16 28.99 14.70
C GLU A 127 -11.73 28.61 14.31
N ASP A 128 -11.43 27.31 14.23
CA ASP A 128 -10.10 26.84 13.83
C ASP A 128 -9.84 27.14 12.35
N VAL A 129 -10.82 26.90 11.47
CA VAL A 129 -10.70 27.18 10.03
C VAL A 129 -10.44 28.66 9.78
N ASP A 130 -11.22 29.53 10.43
CA ASP A 130 -11.13 30.97 10.26
C ASP A 130 -9.83 31.54 10.85
N ALA A 131 -9.23 30.85 11.83
CA ALA A 131 -7.97 31.22 12.47
C ALA A 131 -6.72 30.63 11.80
N LEU A 132 -6.83 29.70 10.84
CA LEU A 132 -5.67 28.96 10.28
C LEU A 132 -4.54 29.86 9.73
N GLY A 133 -4.87 31.06 9.24
CA GLY A 133 -3.88 32.03 8.75
C GLY A 133 -3.09 32.74 9.85
N ASN A 134 -3.56 32.69 11.11
CA ASN A 134 -3.08 33.51 12.23
C ASN A 134 -2.62 32.66 13.44
N VAL A 135 -2.45 31.36 13.26
CA VAL A 135 -2.08 30.41 14.32
C VAL A 135 -0.60 30.07 14.26
N GLU A 136 -0.06 29.63 15.40
CA GLU A 136 1.33 29.23 15.46
C GLU A 136 1.52 27.89 14.73
N THR A 137 2.58 27.78 13.93
CA THR A 137 2.93 26.52 13.24
C THR A 137 4.27 25.99 13.72
N GLN A 138 4.39 24.67 13.80
CA GLN A 138 5.65 23.98 14.07
C GLN A 138 5.94 22.99 12.95
N SER A 139 7.17 23.02 12.44
CA SER A 139 7.65 21.98 11.53
C SER A 139 8.00 20.70 12.30
N LEU A 140 7.57 19.56 11.79
CA LEU A 140 7.90 18.23 12.29
C LEU A 140 9.05 17.57 11.50
N GLY A 141 9.68 18.33 10.59
CA GLY A 141 10.66 17.79 9.65
C GLY A 141 10.01 17.00 8.53
N ALA A 142 10.84 16.24 7.80
CA ALA A 142 10.38 15.39 6.72
C ALA A 142 9.62 14.16 7.26
N TYR A 143 8.57 13.78 6.56
CA TYR A 143 7.91 12.48 6.68
C TYR A 143 7.93 11.76 5.34
N TYR A 144 8.04 10.43 5.37
CA TYR A 144 8.17 9.59 4.18
C TYR A 144 6.85 8.84 3.93
N PRO A 145 6.15 9.13 2.83
CA PRO A 145 4.81 8.60 2.58
C PRO A 145 4.84 7.15 2.13
N THR A 146 3.89 6.35 2.61
CA THR A 146 3.36 5.17 1.94
C THR A 146 1.85 5.32 1.72
N TYR A 147 1.19 4.32 1.13
CA TYR A 147 -0.27 4.31 0.98
C TYR A 147 -0.90 3.05 1.57
N TYR A 148 -2.07 3.24 2.17
CA TYR A 148 -2.97 2.15 2.59
C TYR A 148 -4.41 2.44 2.14
N HIS A 149 -5.22 1.39 2.10
CA HIS A 149 -6.55 1.42 1.48
C HIS A 149 -7.47 0.39 2.11
N LEU A 150 -8.79 0.55 1.97
CA LEU A 150 -9.72 -0.48 2.42
C LEU A 150 -9.59 -1.74 1.54
N ALA A 151 -9.55 -2.89 2.19
CA ALA A 151 -9.70 -4.15 1.50
C ALA A 151 -11.13 -4.24 0.91
N LEU A 152 -11.24 -4.73 -0.33
CA LEU A 152 -12.52 -5.03 -0.95
C LEU A 152 -12.60 -6.53 -1.19
N GLU A 153 -13.68 -7.18 -0.74
CA GLU A 153 -13.80 -8.63 -0.91
C GLU A 153 -13.87 -9.05 -2.38
N GLU A 154 -14.44 -8.20 -3.24
CA GLU A 154 -14.38 -8.38 -4.69
C GLU A 154 -12.94 -8.45 -5.21
N ALA A 155 -12.01 -7.72 -4.60
CA ALA A 155 -10.60 -7.80 -4.95
C ALA A 155 -9.95 -9.10 -4.45
N PHE A 156 -10.50 -9.74 -3.41
CA PHE A 156 -9.89 -10.86 -2.71
C PHE A 156 -10.87 -12.02 -2.47
N PRO A 157 -11.36 -12.67 -3.55
CA PRO A 157 -12.28 -13.79 -3.43
C PRO A 157 -11.62 -15.01 -2.76
N GLY A 158 -12.44 -15.91 -2.24
CA GLY A 158 -11.96 -17.08 -1.49
C GLY A 158 -13.10 -17.79 -0.78
N THR A 159 -12.76 -18.88 -0.07
CA THR A 159 -13.72 -19.64 0.74
C THR A 159 -14.28 -18.76 1.85
N GLU A 160 -15.60 -18.72 1.99
CA GLU A 160 -16.27 -17.98 3.05
C GLU A 160 -16.08 -18.65 4.41
N ILE A 161 -15.54 -17.89 5.36
CA ILE A 161 -15.34 -18.30 6.74
C ILE A 161 -16.10 -17.35 7.68
N PRO A 162 -16.49 -17.81 8.88
CA PRO A 162 -17.11 -16.94 9.87
C PRO A 162 -16.12 -15.87 10.37
N ALA A 163 -16.60 -14.64 10.46
CA ALA A 163 -15.93 -13.53 11.12
C ALA A 163 -16.49 -13.39 12.54
N TYR A 164 -15.61 -13.39 13.53
CA TYR A 164 -16.00 -13.34 14.95
C TYR A 164 -15.71 -11.98 15.57
N SER A 165 -16.63 -11.51 16.41
CA SER A 165 -16.44 -10.35 17.28
C SER A 165 -15.39 -10.59 18.34
N THR A 166 -14.98 -9.51 19.01
CA THR A 166 -14.16 -9.55 20.23
C THR A 166 -14.80 -10.39 21.35
N SER A 167 -16.13 -10.47 21.40
CA SER A 167 -16.88 -11.35 22.31
C SER A 167 -17.03 -12.81 21.83
N GLY A 168 -16.49 -13.16 20.66
CA GLY A 168 -16.58 -14.50 20.09
C GLY A 168 -17.89 -14.81 19.35
N LYS A 169 -18.80 -13.83 19.20
CA LYS A 169 -20.03 -13.97 18.43
C LYS A 169 -19.72 -13.91 16.93
N GLU A 170 -20.34 -14.78 16.13
CA GLU A 170 -20.30 -14.63 14.67
C GLU A 170 -21.07 -13.36 14.25
N ILE A 171 -20.40 -12.45 13.55
CA ILE A 171 -20.96 -11.16 13.10
C ILE A 171 -21.16 -11.13 11.58
N GLY A 172 -20.70 -12.16 10.88
CA GLY A 172 -20.89 -12.33 9.46
C GLY A 172 -19.98 -13.41 8.90
N ARG A 173 -20.05 -13.59 7.58
CA ARG A 173 -19.18 -14.49 6.83
C ARG A 173 -18.62 -13.73 5.64
N ALA A 174 -17.35 -13.99 5.32
CA ALA A 174 -16.68 -13.39 4.17
C ALA A 174 -15.50 -14.28 3.75
N SER A 175 -14.97 -14.03 2.56
CA SER A 175 -13.78 -14.70 2.02
C SER A 175 -12.62 -14.66 3.01
N ALA A 176 -11.99 -15.81 3.22
CA ALA A 176 -10.79 -15.92 4.04
C ALA A 176 -9.65 -15.02 3.51
N THR A 177 -9.50 -14.90 2.20
CA THR A 177 -8.48 -14.02 1.58
C THR A 177 -8.76 -12.56 1.87
N PHE A 178 -10.05 -12.16 1.84
CA PHE A 178 -10.48 -10.81 2.17
C PHE A 178 -10.25 -10.48 3.64
N LEU A 179 -10.65 -11.35 4.57
CA LEU A 179 -10.46 -11.12 6.00
C LEU A 179 -8.97 -11.02 6.37
N GLU A 180 -8.08 -11.75 5.68
CA GLU A 180 -6.64 -11.56 5.83
C GLU A 180 -6.20 -10.16 5.37
N GLN A 181 -6.77 -9.62 4.29
CA GLN A 181 -6.48 -8.24 3.86
C GLN A 181 -7.03 -7.20 4.83
N VAL A 182 -8.19 -7.44 5.44
CA VAL A 182 -8.73 -6.60 6.52
C VAL A 182 -7.74 -6.53 7.69
N ARG A 183 -7.02 -7.62 8.00
CA ARG A 183 -5.98 -7.61 9.05
C ARG A 183 -4.78 -6.74 8.69
N TRP A 184 -4.41 -6.68 7.40
CA TRP A 184 -3.28 -5.89 6.92
C TRP A 184 -3.59 -4.40 6.80
N GLU A 185 -4.75 -4.09 6.20
CA GLU A 185 -5.18 -2.73 5.92
C GLU A 185 -5.94 -2.09 7.09
N GLY A 186 -6.33 -2.90 8.09
CA GLY A 186 -7.09 -2.49 9.27
C GLY A 186 -8.61 -2.49 9.05
N SER A 187 -9.10 -2.30 7.82
CA SER A 187 -10.54 -2.31 7.51
C SER A 187 -10.84 -2.80 6.09
N GLY A 188 -12.07 -3.26 5.85
CA GLY A 188 -12.52 -3.61 4.51
C GLY A 188 -14.03 -3.81 4.37
N ILE A 189 -14.47 -3.89 3.12
CA ILE A 189 -15.89 -3.99 2.74
C ILE A 189 -16.13 -5.33 2.02
N ALA A 190 -17.04 -6.12 2.58
CA ALA A 190 -17.48 -7.38 2.01
C ALA A 190 -18.47 -7.19 0.86
N LYS A 191 -18.69 -8.25 0.06
CA LYS A 191 -19.60 -8.26 -1.09
C LYS A 191 -21.06 -8.01 -0.67
N ASP A 192 -21.42 -8.42 0.53
CA ASP A 192 -22.75 -8.18 1.12
C ASP A 192 -22.90 -6.74 1.68
N GLY A 193 -21.88 -5.91 1.54
CA GLY A 193 -21.85 -4.53 2.02
C GLY A 193 -21.45 -4.37 3.49
N LYS A 194 -21.31 -5.46 4.25
CA LYS A 194 -20.80 -5.38 5.63
C LYS A 194 -19.37 -4.85 5.63
N LYS A 195 -19.09 -3.98 6.60
CA LYS A 195 -17.77 -3.37 6.74
C LYS A 195 -17.13 -3.88 8.00
N TYR A 196 -15.94 -4.47 7.86
CA TYR A 196 -15.20 -5.12 8.93
C TYR A 196 -13.99 -4.27 9.31
N HIS A 197 -13.86 -3.98 10.60
CA HIS A 197 -12.67 -3.40 11.20
C HIS A 197 -11.91 -4.50 11.94
N PHE A 198 -10.59 -4.57 11.79
CA PHE A 198 -9.78 -5.56 12.51
C PHE A 198 -9.57 -5.12 13.97
N ALA A 199 -10.03 -5.96 14.90
CA ALA A 199 -10.00 -5.67 16.35
C ALA A 199 -8.87 -6.40 17.10
N GLY A 200 -7.91 -6.99 16.38
CA GLY A 200 -6.83 -7.79 16.97
C GLY A 200 -7.16 -9.29 17.07
N GLU A 201 -6.14 -10.14 17.19
CA GLU A 201 -6.28 -11.59 17.47
C GLU A 201 -7.24 -12.37 16.55
N GLY A 202 -7.37 -11.95 15.29
CA GLY A 202 -8.30 -12.56 14.33
C GLY A 202 -9.78 -12.24 14.60
N LYS A 203 -10.05 -11.21 15.41
CA LYS A 203 -11.38 -10.68 15.71
C LYS A 203 -11.67 -9.42 14.92
N TYR A 204 -12.96 -9.14 14.76
CA TYR A 204 -13.44 -8.04 13.93
C TYR A 204 -14.60 -7.29 14.60
N GLU A 205 -14.84 -6.07 14.17
CA GLU A 205 -16.03 -5.29 14.53
C GLU A 205 -16.72 -4.83 13.25
N LEU A 206 -18.06 -4.73 13.29
CA LEU A 206 -18.80 -4.09 12.21
C LEU A 206 -18.84 -2.59 12.44
N TYR A 207 -18.77 -1.81 11.36
CA TYR A 207 -18.91 -0.35 11.42
C TYR A 207 -19.86 0.19 10.35
N ASP A 208 -20.51 1.30 10.69
CA ASP A 208 -21.44 2.02 9.81
C ASP A 208 -20.89 3.39 9.34
N LEU A 209 -19.58 3.56 9.42
CA LEU A 209 -18.89 4.71 8.83
C LEU A 209 -18.68 4.54 7.32
N GLU A 210 -18.59 5.65 6.59
CA GLU A 210 -18.39 5.64 5.14
C GLU A 210 -17.13 4.84 4.75
N TRP A 211 -16.02 5.12 5.44
CA TRP A 211 -14.69 4.61 5.11
C TRP A 211 -14.13 3.68 6.20
N GLY A 212 -14.15 4.07 7.48
CA GLY A 212 -13.66 3.21 8.56
C GLY A 212 -13.23 3.99 9.78
N TRP A 213 -12.85 3.27 10.83
CA TRP A 213 -12.30 3.84 12.05
C TRP A 213 -10.79 4.08 11.93
N GLY A 214 -10.34 5.24 12.38
CA GLY A 214 -8.94 5.48 12.67
C GLY A 214 -8.57 4.98 14.07
N ALA A 215 -7.28 4.94 14.38
CA ALA A 215 -6.76 4.47 15.66
C ALA A 215 -7.18 5.30 16.90
N GLY A 216 -7.90 6.41 16.75
CA GLY A 216 -8.45 7.18 17.87
C GLY A 216 -9.92 6.89 18.00
N TYR A 217 -10.35 6.28 19.09
CA TYR A 217 -11.76 6.03 19.37
C TYR A 217 -12.63 7.22 18.91
N ASN A 218 -13.59 6.93 18.03
CA ASN A 218 -14.51 7.84 17.35
C ASN A 218 -14.01 8.61 16.11
N TYR A 219 -12.75 8.50 15.70
CA TYR A 219 -12.29 9.16 14.47
C TYR A 219 -12.63 8.36 13.22
N GLN A 220 -13.23 9.01 12.22
CA GLN A 220 -13.38 8.44 10.89
C GLN A 220 -12.12 8.70 10.02
N VAL A 221 -11.70 7.71 9.23
CA VAL A 221 -10.68 7.90 8.18
C VAL A 221 -11.30 8.48 6.91
N TYR A 222 -10.59 9.35 6.21
CA TYR A 222 -11.08 9.98 4.98
C TYR A 222 -10.03 9.92 3.87
N PRO A 223 -10.40 9.49 2.63
CA PRO A 223 -9.48 9.40 1.52
C PRO A 223 -8.76 10.72 1.32
N TYR A 224 -7.43 10.64 1.18
CA TYR A 224 -6.54 11.78 0.99
C TYR A 224 -6.53 12.80 2.15
N ARG A 225 -7.16 12.49 3.28
CA ARG A 225 -7.22 13.36 4.46
C ARG A 225 -6.64 12.73 5.69
N THR A 226 -6.55 11.41 5.77
CA THR A 226 -6.01 10.72 6.95
C THR A 226 -4.56 10.31 6.75
N LEU A 227 -3.75 10.55 7.78
CA LEU A 227 -2.40 10.01 7.92
C LEU A 227 -2.34 9.03 9.10
N ALA A 228 -1.84 7.83 8.83
CA ALA A 228 -1.38 6.92 9.86
C ALA A 228 0.07 7.23 10.20
N ILE A 229 0.35 7.55 11.47
CA ILE A 229 1.70 7.96 11.93
C ILE A 229 2.07 7.29 13.26
N SER A 230 3.34 7.38 13.64
CA SER A 230 3.79 7.01 14.98
C SER A 230 3.46 8.11 15.98
N PHE A 231 2.46 7.91 16.84
CA PHE A 231 2.14 8.87 17.91
C PHE A 231 3.26 9.03 18.94
N LYS A 232 4.10 8.00 19.10
CA LYS A 232 5.32 8.09 19.91
C LYS A 232 6.28 9.13 19.34
N ASP A 233 6.57 9.04 18.04
CA ASP A 233 7.45 9.97 17.35
C ASP A 233 6.88 11.40 17.34
N LEU A 234 5.58 11.53 17.06
CA LEU A 234 4.91 12.82 17.16
C LEU A 234 5.09 13.44 18.55
N CYS A 235 4.88 12.65 19.61
CA CYS A 235 5.11 13.14 20.97
C CYS A 235 6.55 13.55 21.27
N GLU A 236 7.55 12.83 20.74
CA GLU A 236 8.96 13.20 20.86
C GLU A 236 9.22 14.56 20.20
N LYS A 237 8.68 14.79 19.00
CA LYS A 237 8.81 16.07 18.26
C LYS A 237 8.05 17.23 18.91
N LEU A 238 6.98 16.95 19.66
CA LEU A 238 6.15 17.96 20.34
C LEU A 238 6.51 18.20 21.79
N ARG A 239 7.51 17.50 22.34
CA ARG A 239 7.84 17.53 23.76
C ARG A 239 8.14 18.94 24.31
N SER A 240 8.68 19.83 23.48
CA SER A 240 8.95 21.22 23.86
C SER A 240 7.68 22.06 24.08
N LYS A 241 6.55 21.66 23.49
CA LYS A 241 5.26 22.38 23.58
C LYS A 241 4.20 21.65 24.39
N ILE A 242 4.20 20.32 24.36
CA ILE A 242 3.21 19.49 25.03
C ILE A 242 3.92 18.65 26.09
N SER A 243 3.89 19.14 27.33
CA SER A 243 4.38 18.39 28.48
C SER A 243 3.53 17.13 28.70
N SER A 244 4.19 16.04 29.11
CA SER A 244 3.56 14.74 29.33
C SER A 244 2.69 14.30 28.14
N CYS A 245 3.26 14.34 26.94
CA CYS A 245 2.58 13.99 25.70
C CYS A 245 2.12 12.53 25.69
N SER A 246 0.93 12.29 25.15
CA SER A 246 0.33 10.96 24.99
C SER A 246 -0.50 10.91 23.71
N LYS A 247 -0.79 9.70 23.21
CA LYS A 247 -1.66 9.50 22.03
C LYS A 247 -2.97 10.28 22.14
N SER A 248 -3.65 10.25 23.29
CA SER A 248 -4.94 10.94 23.47
C SER A 248 -4.84 12.47 23.32
N LYS A 249 -3.69 13.07 23.64
CA LYS A 249 -3.44 14.51 23.49
C LYS A 249 -3.16 14.94 22.04
N VAL A 250 -2.51 14.08 21.25
CA VAL A 250 -2.02 14.44 19.91
C VAL A 250 -2.83 13.84 18.76
N ILE A 251 -3.63 12.80 19.03
CA ILE A 251 -4.44 12.17 17.99
C ILE A 251 -5.45 13.15 17.40
N GLY A 252 -5.64 13.08 16.08
CA GLY A 252 -6.48 14.01 15.35
C GLY A 252 -5.85 15.38 15.12
N ALA A 253 -4.58 15.62 15.50
CA ALA A 253 -3.90 16.87 15.17
C ALA A 253 -3.97 17.17 13.66
N LEU A 254 -4.19 18.44 13.33
CA LEU A 254 -4.16 18.90 11.95
C LEU A 254 -2.70 19.01 11.48
N ALA A 255 -2.42 18.37 10.36
CA ALA A 255 -1.15 18.43 9.65
C ALA A 255 -1.31 19.18 8.32
N TYR A 256 -0.24 19.81 7.86
CA TYR A 256 -0.12 20.43 6.55
C TYR A 256 1.17 19.99 5.87
N ILE A 257 1.06 19.55 4.62
CA ILE A 257 2.17 19.12 3.77
C ILE A 257 2.22 20.05 2.55
N PRO A 258 3.12 21.06 2.53
CA PRO A 258 3.18 22.06 1.45
C PRO A 258 3.33 21.44 0.06
N LYS A 259 4.18 20.40 -0.07
CA LYS A 259 4.45 19.69 -1.33
C LYS A 259 3.19 19.12 -1.98
N ILE A 260 2.18 18.72 -1.19
CA ILE A 260 0.90 18.23 -1.73
C ILE A 260 0.10 19.39 -2.35
N LYS A 261 0.03 20.53 -1.67
CA LYS A 261 -0.67 21.73 -2.18
C LYS A 261 0.00 22.27 -3.46
N GLU A 262 1.33 22.35 -3.45
CA GLU A 262 2.14 22.86 -4.56
C GLU A 262 1.97 22.04 -5.84
N LYS A 263 1.74 20.73 -5.70
CA LYS A 263 1.47 19.83 -6.84
C LYS A 263 0.14 20.10 -7.54
N ARG A 264 -0.76 20.88 -6.94
CA ARG A 264 -2.09 21.18 -7.49
C ARG A 264 -2.78 19.90 -7.97
N ILE A 265 -2.85 18.91 -7.09
CA ILE A 265 -3.44 17.60 -7.39
C ILE A 265 -4.94 17.76 -7.55
N ARG A 266 -5.49 17.48 -8.73
CA ARG A 266 -6.93 17.57 -9.01
C ARG A 266 -7.63 16.34 -8.46
N MET A 267 -8.65 16.58 -7.63
CA MET A 267 -9.43 15.56 -6.93
C MET A 267 -10.71 15.20 -7.72
N PRO A 268 -11.43 14.12 -7.36
CA PRO A 268 -12.62 13.68 -8.09
C PRO A 268 -13.72 14.75 -8.18
N ASP A 269 -13.89 15.59 -7.16
CA ASP A 269 -14.79 16.75 -7.16
C ASP A 269 -14.33 17.92 -8.06
N GLY A 270 -13.20 17.77 -8.75
CA GLY A 270 -12.60 18.76 -9.63
C GLY A 270 -11.80 19.84 -8.92
N LYS A 271 -11.80 19.89 -7.58
CA LYS A 271 -10.99 20.84 -6.79
C LYS A 271 -9.55 20.35 -6.66
N HIS A 272 -8.67 21.23 -6.19
CA HIS A 272 -7.30 20.86 -5.89
C HIS A 272 -7.16 20.47 -4.41
N HIS A 273 -6.33 19.47 -4.12
CA HIS A 273 -5.97 19.14 -2.75
C HIS A 273 -5.27 20.33 -2.08
N ASP A 274 -5.72 20.72 -0.89
CA ASP A 274 -5.25 21.91 -0.18
C ASP A 274 -4.00 21.66 0.69
N GLY A 275 -3.58 20.41 0.82
CA GLY A 275 -2.39 19.96 1.54
C GLY A 275 -2.62 19.63 3.02
N TYR A 276 -3.86 19.69 3.52
CA TYR A 276 -4.18 19.42 4.92
C TYR A 276 -4.62 17.97 5.18
N PHE A 277 -4.23 17.45 6.34
CA PHE A 277 -4.49 16.09 6.77
C PHE A 277 -4.78 16.01 8.28
N CYS A 278 -5.46 14.95 8.71
CA CYS A 278 -5.72 14.59 10.09
C CYS A 278 -4.80 13.44 10.51
N LEU A 279 -4.08 13.63 11.60
CA LEU A 279 -3.23 12.60 12.24
C LEU A 279 -4.08 11.71 13.15
N ASN A 280 -5.09 11.03 12.60
CA ASN A 280 -6.08 10.28 13.37
C ASN A 280 -5.96 8.76 13.27
N ASP A 281 -4.91 8.25 12.64
CA ASP A 281 -4.68 6.81 12.50
C ASP A 281 -3.25 6.39 12.86
N THR A 282 -3.01 5.08 12.99
CA THR A 282 -1.69 4.50 13.23
C THR A 282 -1.63 3.07 12.70
N GLY A 283 -0.43 2.53 12.55
CA GLY A 283 -0.22 1.14 12.16
C GLY A 283 0.66 0.40 13.16
N SER A 284 1.04 -0.83 12.79
CA SER A 284 2.03 -1.58 13.56
C SER A 284 3.29 -0.73 13.79
N PRO A 285 3.85 -0.68 15.02
CA PRO A 285 5.07 0.08 15.31
C PRO A 285 6.32 -0.46 14.58
N LEU A 286 6.24 -1.65 14.00
CA LEU A 286 7.28 -2.22 13.13
C LEU A 286 7.21 -1.70 11.68
N TYR A 287 6.06 -1.14 11.29
CA TYR A 287 5.80 -0.62 9.96
C TYR A 287 5.71 0.91 9.97
N ILE A 288 4.78 1.49 10.72
CA ILE A 288 4.65 2.94 10.93
C ILE A 288 5.50 3.34 12.13
N ARG A 289 6.79 3.57 11.87
CA ARG A 289 7.78 3.92 12.87
C ARG A 289 8.43 5.27 12.52
N ASP A 290 8.79 6.02 13.56
CA ASP A 290 9.47 7.30 13.43
C ASP A 290 8.72 8.26 12.48
N ASP A 291 9.40 8.76 11.45
CA ASP A 291 8.90 9.73 10.48
C ASP A 291 8.29 9.11 9.22
N ARG A 292 7.98 7.81 9.26
CA ARG A 292 7.16 7.20 8.22
C ARG A 292 5.68 7.49 8.45
N MET A 293 4.97 7.82 7.39
CA MET A 293 3.52 8.01 7.41
C MET A 293 2.83 7.20 6.33
N ASP A 294 1.61 6.78 6.57
CA ASP A 294 0.75 6.14 5.58
C ASP A 294 -0.41 7.05 5.23
N ILE A 295 -0.62 7.33 3.94
CA ILE A 295 -1.72 8.16 3.47
C ILE A 295 -2.88 7.23 3.10
N PHE A 296 -4.04 7.46 3.71
CA PHE A 296 -5.24 6.71 3.37
C PHE A 296 -5.78 7.14 2.01
N VAL A 297 -5.91 6.22 1.05
CA VAL A 297 -6.36 6.54 -0.33
C VAL A 297 -7.76 6.01 -0.65
N GLY A 298 -8.54 5.67 0.38
CA GLY A 298 -9.87 5.09 0.22
C GLY A 298 -9.79 3.63 -0.23
N ILE A 299 -10.33 3.31 -1.41
CA ILE A 299 -10.24 1.96 -2.00
C ILE A 299 -9.30 1.92 -3.20
N HIS A 300 -8.60 3.02 -3.50
CA HIS A 300 -7.59 3.05 -4.55
C HIS A 300 -6.38 2.18 -4.22
N GLY A 301 -5.56 1.87 -5.21
CA GLY A 301 -4.39 1.03 -5.03
C GLY A 301 -3.37 1.63 -4.05
N GLY A 302 -2.77 0.77 -3.22
CA GLY A 302 -1.76 1.13 -2.22
C GLY A 302 -0.38 1.50 -2.80
N GLY A 303 -0.28 1.87 -4.09
CA GLY A 303 0.97 2.32 -4.71
C GLY A 303 1.98 1.22 -5.03
N SER A 304 1.67 -0.04 -4.78
CA SER A 304 2.61 -1.15 -4.93
C SER A 304 3.13 -1.32 -6.38
N PRO A 305 4.44 -1.18 -6.65
CA PRO A 305 4.99 -1.16 -8.01
C PRO A 305 5.00 -2.56 -8.66
N TYR A 306 4.58 -3.56 -7.92
CA TYR A 306 4.53 -4.96 -8.32
C TYR A 306 3.20 -5.39 -8.86
N GLN A 307 2.15 -4.69 -8.45
CA GLN A 307 0.83 -4.95 -8.96
C GLN A 307 0.71 -4.24 -10.31
N PRO A 308 -0.09 -4.79 -11.24
CA PRO A 308 -0.51 -4.09 -12.45
C PRO A 308 -0.92 -2.64 -12.12
N SER A 309 -0.64 -1.72 -13.04
CA SER A 309 -0.90 -0.29 -12.85
C SER A 309 -2.34 -0.01 -12.42
N GLU A 310 -3.27 -0.79 -12.94
CA GLU A 310 -4.70 -0.72 -12.67
C GLU A 310 -5.05 -1.03 -11.21
N LEU A 311 -4.23 -1.85 -10.55
CA LEU A 311 -4.38 -2.29 -9.15
C LEU A 311 -3.54 -1.48 -8.16
N SER A 312 -2.44 -0.87 -8.62
CA SER A 312 -1.51 -0.12 -7.78
C SER A 312 -1.74 1.38 -7.74
N ARG A 313 -2.49 1.94 -8.70
CA ARG A 313 -2.62 3.39 -8.85
C ARG A 313 -3.57 4.05 -7.85
N ASN A 314 -3.24 5.30 -7.56
CA ASN A 314 -4.08 6.26 -6.86
C ASN A 314 -3.75 7.69 -7.34
N ILE A 315 -4.62 8.65 -7.05
CA ILE A 315 -4.52 10.04 -7.54
C ILE A 315 -3.21 10.72 -7.12
N PHE A 316 -2.69 10.46 -5.92
CA PHE A 316 -1.45 11.08 -5.45
C PHE A 316 -0.23 10.50 -6.17
N LEU A 317 -0.21 9.17 -6.38
CA LEU A 317 0.82 8.51 -7.18
C LEU A 317 0.85 9.06 -8.60
N ASP A 318 -0.32 9.20 -9.23
CA ASP A 318 -0.46 9.74 -10.59
C ASP A 318 0.02 11.20 -10.70
N ALA A 319 -0.02 11.96 -9.60
CA ALA A 319 0.52 13.32 -9.51
C ALA A 319 2.02 13.37 -9.16
N GLY A 320 2.68 12.21 -9.07
CA GLY A 320 4.10 12.09 -8.76
C GLY A 320 4.45 12.24 -7.27
N ILE A 321 3.50 11.97 -6.37
CA ILE A 321 3.80 11.73 -4.95
C ILE A 321 4.23 10.27 -4.82
N ASN A 322 5.52 10.03 -5.03
CA ASN A 322 6.10 8.70 -4.99
C ASN A 322 6.19 8.20 -3.54
N PRO A 323 5.63 7.04 -3.20
CA PRO A 323 5.73 6.48 -1.87
C PRO A 323 7.09 5.80 -1.69
N LEU A 324 7.41 5.54 -0.42
CA LEU A 324 8.52 4.70 -0.02
C LEU A 324 8.20 3.23 -0.29
N TYR A 325 9.07 2.56 -1.04
CA TYR A 325 9.00 1.15 -1.34
C TYR A 325 10.13 0.40 -0.63
N PRO A 326 9.94 -0.90 -0.32
CA PRO A 326 11.03 -1.73 0.18
C PRO A 326 12.29 -1.67 -0.69
N SER A 327 12.16 -1.57 -2.02
CA SER A 327 13.30 -1.47 -2.94
C SER A 327 14.13 -0.20 -2.83
N ASP A 328 13.60 0.87 -2.23
CA ASP A 328 14.38 2.10 -2.04
C ASP A 328 15.57 1.84 -1.11
N TRP A 329 15.54 0.75 -0.34
CA TRP A 329 16.46 0.38 0.72
C TRP A 329 17.65 -0.36 0.10
N ARG A 330 18.81 0.32 0.02
CA ARG A 330 19.92 -0.11 -0.85
C ARG A 330 20.65 -1.37 -0.40
N LEU A 331 20.58 -1.78 0.86
CA LEU A 331 21.30 -2.98 1.33
C LEU A 331 20.48 -3.74 2.38
N TYR A 332 20.13 -4.98 2.04
CA TYR A 332 19.78 -6.01 3.03
C TYR A 332 21.01 -6.91 3.17
N THR A 333 21.60 -6.97 4.36
CA THR A 333 22.63 -7.96 4.71
C THR A 333 22.08 -9.10 5.56
N SER A 334 20.97 -8.89 6.29
CA SER A 334 20.25 -9.98 6.94
C SER A 334 18.79 -9.65 7.26
N GLU A 335 18.08 -10.70 7.60
CA GLU A 335 16.64 -10.78 7.81
C GLU A 335 16.10 -10.00 9.03
N LYS A 336 16.95 -9.71 10.02
CA LYS A 336 16.60 -8.91 11.22
C LYS A 336 16.86 -7.42 11.05
N GLU A 337 17.42 -7.02 9.92
CA GLU A 337 17.85 -5.65 9.64
C GLU A 337 17.13 -5.14 8.39
N ARG A 338 15.90 -4.66 8.59
CA ARG A 338 15.65 -3.33 8.04
C ARG A 338 16.72 -2.46 8.70
N PHE A 339 17.76 -2.03 7.96
CA PHE A 339 18.74 -1.12 8.54
C PHE A 339 18.04 0.19 8.78
N TRP A 340 17.46 0.29 9.97
CA TRP A 340 17.03 1.54 10.49
C TRP A 340 18.21 2.11 11.23
N CYS A 341 18.72 3.23 10.76
CA CYS A 341 19.80 3.85 11.50
C CYS A 341 19.29 4.17 12.92
N PRO A 342 20.13 3.98 13.94
CA PRO A 342 19.94 4.67 15.20
C PRO A 342 19.67 6.15 14.92
N LYS A 343 18.73 6.78 15.64
CA LYS A 343 18.31 8.18 15.35
C LYS A 343 19.50 9.14 15.36
N ASP A 344 20.50 8.87 16.19
CA ASP A 344 21.77 9.62 16.32
C ASP A 344 22.72 9.45 15.12
N LYS A 345 22.51 8.43 14.29
CA LYS A 345 23.29 8.15 13.07
C LYS A 345 22.53 8.48 11.79
N LEU A 346 21.29 8.96 11.89
CA LEU A 346 20.56 9.45 10.72
C LEU A 346 21.31 10.64 10.13
N PRO A 347 21.44 10.72 8.79
CA PRO A 347 22.19 11.78 8.16
C PRO A 347 21.56 13.14 8.45
N ARG A 348 22.35 14.08 8.97
CA ARG A 348 21.88 15.47 9.16
C ARG A 348 21.52 16.12 7.82
N ASN A 349 22.26 15.77 6.77
CA ASN A 349 21.91 16.06 5.40
C ASN A 349 21.62 14.75 4.63
N PRO A 350 20.33 14.40 4.47
CA PRO A 350 19.86 13.26 3.67
C PRO A 350 20.51 13.13 2.28
N HIS A 351 20.87 14.25 1.64
CA HIS A 351 21.45 14.27 0.30
C HIS A 351 22.99 14.15 0.26
N SER A 352 23.66 14.27 1.40
CA SER A 352 25.13 14.18 1.49
C SER A 352 25.59 13.63 2.86
N PRO A 353 25.37 12.34 3.15
CA PRO A 353 25.77 11.73 4.41
C PRO A 353 27.29 11.77 4.63
N ILE A 354 27.75 12.17 5.81
CA ILE A 354 29.18 12.21 6.16
C ILE A 354 29.71 10.86 6.68
N GLU A 355 31.01 10.77 6.95
CA GLU A 355 31.61 9.59 7.56
C GLU A 355 31.06 9.35 8.98
N GLY A 356 30.66 8.11 9.27
CA GLY A 356 29.98 7.74 10.54
C GLY A 356 28.46 7.90 10.52
N GLU A 357 27.90 8.68 9.59
CA GLU A 357 26.46 8.72 9.33
C GLU A 357 26.02 7.53 8.48
N CYS A 358 24.76 7.16 8.68
CA CYS A 358 24.14 6.05 8.02
C CYS A 358 23.80 6.37 6.56
N LYS A 359 24.25 5.51 5.65
CA LYS A 359 24.09 5.68 4.20
C LYS A 359 23.03 4.76 3.57
N LEU A 360 22.40 3.91 4.38
CA LEU A 360 21.63 2.75 3.91
C LEU A 360 20.12 2.81 4.19
N ASP A 361 19.70 3.77 4.99
CA ASP A 361 18.31 4.01 5.34
C ASP A 361 17.64 4.95 4.33
N TYR A 362 16.31 4.90 4.23
CA TYR A 362 15.51 5.70 3.29
C TYR A 362 15.82 7.19 3.36
N HIS A 363 16.25 7.69 4.52
CA HIS A 363 16.74 9.06 4.65
C HIS A 363 17.91 9.37 3.69
N ALA A 364 18.87 8.46 3.53
CA ALA A 364 20.05 8.71 2.67
C ALA A 364 19.83 8.36 1.19
N ILE A 365 18.91 7.45 0.91
CA ILE A 365 18.80 6.77 -0.40
C ILE A 365 17.55 7.16 -1.19
N ALA A 366 16.52 7.65 -0.51
CA ALA A 366 15.32 8.23 -1.10
C ALA A 366 14.97 9.58 -0.45
N PRO A 367 15.96 10.48 -0.19
CA PRO A 367 15.73 11.75 0.48
C PRO A 367 14.69 12.62 -0.25
N GLU A 368 14.59 12.50 -1.57
CA GLU A 368 13.64 13.23 -2.41
C GLU A 368 12.16 12.87 -2.15
N LYS A 369 11.91 11.72 -1.52
CA LYS A 369 10.57 11.27 -1.15
C LYS A 369 10.08 11.88 0.16
N GLY A 370 10.98 12.39 0.99
CA GLY A 370 10.64 13.14 2.20
C GLY A 370 9.76 14.34 1.88
N MET A 371 8.77 14.60 2.74
CA MET A 371 7.87 15.74 2.64
C MET A 371 7.80 16.45 3.99
N GLU A 372 8.09 17.75 4.03
CA GLU A 372 7.94 18.52 5.26
C GLU A 372 6.48 18.45 5.74
N MET A 373 6.30 18.11 7.02
CA MET A 373 5.01 18.15 7.68
C MET A 373 5.00 19.23 8.75
N ARG A 374 3.93 20.02 8.80
CA ARG A 374 3.72 21.08 9.80
C ARG A 374 2.45 20.80 10.59
N ILE A 375 2.43 21.23 11.84
CA ILE A 375 1.25 21.18 12.70
C ILE A 375 0.92 22.56 13.26
N PHE A 376 -0.29 22.71 13.80
CA PHE A 376 -0.86 23.99 14.18
C PHE A 376 -1.25 24.02 15.66
N PHE A 377 -0.97 25.14 16.30
CA PHE A 377 -1.32 25.42 17.69
C PHE A 377 -2.20 26.66 17.79
N ARG A 378 -3.24 26.55 18.62
CA ARG A 378 -4.03 27.70 19.07
C ARG A 378 -3.16 28.59 19.96
N LYS A 379 -3.66 29.81 20.22
CA LYS A 379 -2.98 30.80 21.08
C LYS A 379 -2.77 30.33 22.52
N ASP A 380 -3.60 29.41 22.99
CA ASP A 380 -3.48 28.78 24.32
C ASP A 380 -2.45 27.64 24.37
N GLY A 381 -1.77 27.35 23.25
CA GLY A 381 -0.80 26.25 23.13
C GLY A 381 -1.42 24.88 22.87
N SER A 382 -2.75 24.78 22.75
CA SER A 382 -3.42 23.52 22.38
C SER A 382 -3.29 23.24 20.87
N LEU A 383 -3.29 21.96 20.49
CA LEU A 383 -3.29 21.58 19.08
C LEU A 383 -4.62 21.92 18.42
N ILE A 384 -4.57 22.42 17.18
CA ILE A 384 -5.73 22.36 16.28
C ILE A 384 -5.95 20.90 15.92
N ARG A 385 -7.18 20.42 16.13
CA ARG A 385 -7.54 19.02 15.94
C ARG A 385 -8.73 18.90 15.00
N CYS A 386 -8.66 17.89 14.16
CA CYS A 386 -9.80 17.41 13.41
C CYS A 386 -10.90 16.92 14.37
N LYS A 387 -12.15 17.06 13.94
CA LYS A 387 -13.30 16.47 14.61
C LYS A 387 -13.16 14.94 14.57
N PRO A 388 -13.53 14.24 15.66
CA PRO A 388 -13.71 12.79 15.64
C PRO A 388 -14.75 12.40 14.58
#